data_AF-A0A103DVG5-F1
#
_entry.id   AF-A0A103DVG5-F1
#
_cell.length_a   1.000
_cell.length_b   1.000
_cell.length_c   1.000
_cell.angle_alpha   90.00
_cell.angle_beta   90.00
_cell.angle_gamma   90.00
#
_symmetry.space_group_name_H-M   'P 1'
#
loop_
_entity.id
_entity.type
_entity.pdbx_description
1 polymer ?
#
loop_
_entity_poly.entity_id
_entity_poly.type
_entity_poly.pdbx_seq_one_letter_code
_entity_poly.pdbx_strand_id
1 'polypeptide(L)'
;MMCHVMGQFYKDSKILHTSKKQEENGEMHNANFWRSYFRTTFKPHLERTLQVLEMRLLPSFDGIEAEATAVQEQTFRDPVSRPIDHDMADESMLAQAAFEAGFDYYVGMDAIRQALINSFAPMLYHIWEQQLLAFHRREVLSYTEEHTNALLKLSVLRKRLADKGIDISNLSTWLQLDQLRVVANTVKHADGDSANILKAQRPEFFDPTRTNGELAAAPFRVTTPTVYRPMSGEDLYLTVADIKAYGAATIRFWDEFEDELERS
;
A
#
# COMPACT_ATOMS: atom_id res chain seq x y z
N MET A 1 -27.42 1.52 11.46
CA MET A 1 -26.12 1.20 12.11
C MET A 1 -25.10 2.34 11.98
N MET A 2 -24.91 2.93 10.80
CA MET A 2 -23.95 4.03 10.55
C MET A 2 -24.21 5.32 11.38
N CYS A 3 -25.47 5.72 11.59
CA CYS A 3 -25.81 6.87 12.46
C CYS A 3 -25.45 6.66 13.94
N HIS A 4 -25.42 5.41 14.42
CA HIS A 4 -25.11 5.12 15.81
C HIS A 4 -23.60 5.23 16.07
N VAL A 5 -22.78 4.79 15.12
CA VAL A 5 -21.31 4.91 15.16
C VAL A 5 -20.85 6.37 15.10
N MET A 6 -21.46 7.17 14.21
CA MET A 6 -21.15 8.61 14.15
C MET A 6 -21.65 9.38 15.38
N GLY A 7 -22.81 9.01 15.94
CA GLY A 7 -23.34 9.61 17.17
C GLY A 7 -22.47 9.30 18.40
N GLN A 8 -21.88 8.11 18.45
CA GLN A 8 -20.95 7.72 19.50
C GLN A 8 -19.62 8.47 19.38
N PHE A 9 -19.05 8.55 18.17
CA PHE A 9 -17.82 9.31 17.90
C PHE A 9 -17.92 10.80 18.31
N TYR A 10 -19.08 11.43 18.06
CA TYR A 10 -19.30 12.83 18.43
C TYR A 10 -19.43 13.04 19.95
N LYS A 11 -20.05 12.08 20.66
CA LYS A 11 -20.12 12.11 22.13
C LYS A 11 -18.73 11.89 22.74
N ASP A 12 -17.99 10.91 22.25
CA ASP A 12 -16.65 10.58 22.74
C ASP A 12 -15.66 11.71 22.46
N SER A 13 -15.78 12.39 21.30
CA SER A 13 -15.00 13.59 20.99
C SER A 13 -15.27 14.75 21.96
N LYS A 14 -16.52 14.93 22.44
CA LYS A 14 -16.83 15.95 23.46
C LYS A 14 -16.25 15.58 24.82
N ILE A 15 -16.26 14.30 25.18
CA ILE A 15 -15.66 13.80 26.43
C ILE A 15 -14.14 14.04 26.41
N LEU A 16 -13.46 13.70 25.32
CA LEU A 16 -12.03 13.98 25.10
C LEU A 16 -11.68 15.46 25.26
N HIS A 17 -12.50 16.36 24.70
CA HIS A 17 -12.28 17.81 24.81
C HIS A 17 -12.48 18.37 26.23
N THR A 18 -13.32 17.73 27.05
CA THR A 18 -13.61 18.21 28.40
C THR A 18 -12.51 17.78 29.38
N SER A 19 -11.98 16.56 29.23
CA SER A 19 -10.86 16.04 30.03
C SER A 19 -9.55 16.79 29.76
N LYS A 20 -9.22 17.12 28.51
CA LYS A 20 -7.99 17.84 28.15
C LYS A 20 -7.85 19.26 28.70
N LYS A 21 -8.93 19.90 29.16
CA LYS A 21 -8.88 21.27 29.70
C LYS A 21 -8.43 21.33 31.17
N GLN A 22 -8.37 20.19 31.87
CA GLN A 22 -8.26 20.19 33.33
C GLN A 22 -6.86 19.88 33.89
N GLU A 23 -5.90 19.33 33.14
CA GLU A 23 -4.62 18.88 33.74
C GLU A 23 -3.40 19.03 32.82
N GLU A 24 -2.29 19.52 33.39
CA GLU A 24 -0.95 19.67 32.79
C GLU A 24 0.03 18.55 33.22
N ASN A 25 -0.47 17.42 33.77
CA ASN A 25 0.39 16.32 34.22
C ASN A 25 0.62 15.29 33.10
N GLY A 26 1.87 14.82 32.97
CA GLY A 26 2.43 14.11 31.82
C GLY A 26 1.86 12.73 31.46
N GLU A 27 0.87 12.20 32.18
CA GLU A 27 0.21 10.92 31.88
C GLU A 27 -0.60 10.98 30.56
N MET A 28 -0.91 9.83 29.97
CA MET A 28 -1.86 9.76 28.87
C MET A 28 -3.29 9.76 29.40
N HIS A 29 -4.05 10.76 29.00
CA HIS A 29 -5.35 11.07 29.57
C HIS A 29 -6.42 10.00 29.26
N ASN A 30 -6.29 9.23 28.16
CA ASN A 30 -7.36 8.36 27.67
C ASN A 30 -6.91 6.98 27.16
N ALA A 31 -5.95 6.33 27.83
CA ALA A 31 -5.41 5.04 27.39
C ALA A 31 -6.51 4.00 27.05
N ASN A 32 -7.49 3.79 27.93
CA ASN A 32 -8.58 2.81 27.70
C ASN A 32 -9.43 3.12 26.46
N PHE A 33 -9.71 4.40 26.20
CA PHE A 33 -10.44 4.81 25.01
C PHE A 33 -9.63 4.46 23.75
N TRP A 34 -8.36 4.84 23.72
CA TRP A 34 -7.49 4.61 22.56
C TRP A 34 -7.28 3.15 22.27
N ARG A 35 -7.07 2.34 23.29
CA ARG A 35 -6.98 0.88 23.16
C ARG A 35 -8.23 0.28 22.52
N SER A 36 -9.41 0.65 23.01
CA SER A 36 -10.68 0.25 22.39
C SER A 36 -10.78 0.74 20.95
N TYR A 37 -10.34 1.97 20.67
CA TYR A 37 -10.39 2.57 19.35
C TYR A 37 -9.44 1.89 18.35
N PHE A 38 -8.23 1.51 18.78
CA PHE A 38 -7.28 0.74 18.00
C PHE A 38 -7.88 -0.60 17.57
N ARG A 39 -8.45 -1.34 18.54
CA ARG A 39 -9.07 -2.66 18.34
C ARG A 39 -10.31 -2.64 17.46
N THR A 40 -11.16 -1.63 17.61
CA THR A 40 -12.48 -1.59 16.95
C THR A 40 -12.51 -0.77 15.66
N THR A 41 -11.54 0.13 15.47
CA THR A 41 -11.54 1.06 14.34
C THR A 41 -10.26 0.98 13.51
N PHE A 42 -9.07 1.16 14.10
CA PHE A 42 -7.83 1.24 13.31
C PHE A 42 -7.43 -0.11 12.71
N LYS A 43 -7.34 -1.16 13.52
CA LYS A 43 -6.99 -2.50 13.05
C LYS A 43 -8.02 -3.02 12.02
N PRO A 44 -9.34 -2.95 12.26
CA PRO A 44 -10.32 -3.44 11.28
C PRO A 44 -10.34 -2.62 9.98
N HIS A 45 -9.89 -1.37 9.99
CA HIS A 45 -9.73 -0.61 8.75
C HIS A 45 -8.60 -1.20 7.89
N LEU A 46 -7.41 -1.42 8.47
CA LEU A 46 -6.27 -2.03 7.79
C LEU A 46 -6.57 -3.47 7.31
N GLU A 47 -7.23 -4.27 8.13
CA GLU A 47 -7.67 -5.63 7.77
C GLU A 47 -8.59 -5.62 6.55
N ARG A 48 -9.59 -4.74 6.52
CA ARG A 48 -10.51 -4.61 5.38
C ARG A 48 -9.80 -4.11 4.13
N THR A 49 -8.82 -3.22 4.26
CA THR A 49 -8.00 -2.79 3.13
C THR A 49 -7.32 -3.99 2.47
N LEU A 50 -6.68 -4.87 3.25
CA LEU A 50 -6.05 -6.09 2.73
C LEU A 50 -7.08 -7.05 2.11
N GLN A 51 -8.22 -7.26 2.78
CA GLN A 51 -9.29 -8.11 2.25
C GLN A 51 -9.81 -7.62 0.90
N VAL A 52 -9.94 -6.30 0.70
CA VAL A 52 -10.38 -5.74 -0.59
C VAL A 52 -9.39 -6.04 -1.71
N LEU A 53 -8.07 -5.97 -1.46
CA LEU A 53 -7.06 -6.35 -2.44
C LEU A 53 -7.31 -7.77 -2.93
N GLU A 54 -7.37 -8.71 -1.99
CA GLU A 54 -7.37 -10.14 -2.29
C GLU A 54 -8.71 -10.65 -2.81
N MET A 55 -9.81 -10.19 -2.21
CA MET A 55 -11.13 -10.77 -2.47
C MET A 55 -11.90 -10.04 -3.56
N ARG A 56 -11.45 -8.85 -3.96
CA ARG A 56 -12.21 -8.00 -4.90
C ARG A 56 -11.40 -7.45 -6.05
N LEU A 57 -10.14 -7.05 -5.82
CA LEU A 57 -9.34 -6.39 -6.85
C LEU A 57 -8.48 -7.39 -7.62
N LEU A 58 -7.67 -8.21 -6.95
CA LEU A 58 -6.81 -9.19 -7.65
C LEU A 58 -7.61 -10.21 -8.48
N PRO A 59 -8.76 -10.74 -8.04
CA PRO A 59 -9.52 -11.71 -8.82
C PRO A 59 -10.04 -11.16 -10.15
N SER A 60 -10.11 -9.82 -10.34
CA SER A 60 -10.48 -9.26 -11.64
C SER A 60 -9.41 -9.45 -12.71
N PHE A 61 -8.24 -9.99 -12.36
CA PHE A 61 -7.14 -10.26 -13.28
C PHE A 61 -6.90 -11.76 -13.51
N ASP A 62 -7.71 -12.65 -12.92
CA ASP A 62 -7.53 -14.11 -13.11
C ASP A 62 -7.82 -14.57 -14.55
N GLY A 63 -8.55 -13.75 -15.32
CA GLY A 63 -8.98 -14.06 -16.69
C GLY A 63 -8.13 -13.47 -17.82
N ILE A 64 -7.02 -12.78 -17.53
CA ILE A 64 -6.27 -11.98 -18.53
C ILE A 64 -5.77 -12.82 -19.72
N GLU A 65 -5.44 -14.10 -19.53
CA GLU A 65 -5.01 -14.99 -20.62
C GLU A 65 -6.16 -15.30 -21.58
N ALA A 66 -7.36 -15.55 -21.04
CA ALA A 66 -8.55 -15.80 -21.85
C ALA A 66 -9.00 -14.53 -22.58
N GLU A 67 -8.89 -13.37 -21.92
CA GLU A 67 -9.16 -12.06 -22.53
C GLU A 67 -8.18 -11.76 -23.67
N ALA A 68 -6.88 -11.98 -23.46
CA ALA A 68 -5.85 -11.83 -24.50
C ALA A 68 -6.10 -12.74 -25.71
N THR A 69 -6.47 -14.00 -25.45
CA THR A 69 -6.82 -14.96 -26.50
C THR A 69 -8.04 -14.48 -27.29
N ALA A 70 -9.06 -13.95 -26.61
CA ALA A 70 -10.25 -13.41 -27.26
C ALA A 70 -9.92 -12.17 -28.12
N VAL A 71 -9.02 -11.28 -27.66
CA VAL A 71 -8.52 -10.14 -28.44
C VAL A 71 -7.81 -10.64 -29.69
N GLN A 72 -6.89 -11.60 -29.57
CA GLN A 72 -6.19 -12.19 -30.70
C GLN A 72 -7.16 -12.81 -31.71
N GLU A 73 -8.12 -13.62 -31.27
CA GLU A 73 -9.12 -14.21 -32.17
C GLU A 73 -9.97 -13.16 -32.88
N GLN A 74 -10.38 -12.11 -32.17
CA GLN A 74 -11.18 -11.03 -32.73
C GLN A 74 -10.38 -10.23 -33.78
N THR A 75 -9.14 -9.87 -33.48
CA THR A 75 -8.23 -9.16 -34.39
C THR A 75 -7.96 -9.97 -35.66
N PHE A 76 -7.89 -11.30 -35.56
CA PHE A 76 -7.74 -12.17 -36.73
C PHE A 76 -9.02 -12.26 -37.57
N ARG A 77 -10.20 -12.36 -36.94
CA ARG A 77 -11.49 -12.54 -37.63
C ARG A 77 -11.98 -11.27 -38.34
N ASP A 78 -11.72 -10.09 -37.80
CA ASP A 78 -12.24 -8.82 -38.34
C ASP A 78 -11.79 -8.50 -39.77
N PRO A 79 -10.52 -8.73 -40.17
CA PRO A 79 -10.08 -8.58 -41.56
C PRO A 79 -10.61 -9.70 -42.44
N VAL A 80 -10.54 -10.95 -41.99
CA VAL A 80 -10.87 -12.17 -42.77
C VAL A 80 -12.37 -12.26 -43.10
N SER A 81 -13.23 -11.63 -42.30
CA SER A 81 -14.68 -11.59 -42.52
C SER A 81 -15.15 -10.53 -43.53
N ARG A 82 -14.23 -9.69 -44.05
CA ARG A 82 -14.52 -8.75 -45.14
C ARG A 82 -14.18 -9.40 -46.48
N PRO A 83 -14.84 -9.00 -47.59
CA PRO A 83 -14.40 -9.44 -48.92
C PRO A 83 -13.02 -8.81 -49.17
N ILE A 84 -11.96 -9.54 -48.86
CA ILE A 84 -10.60 -9.20 -49.23
C ILE A 84 -10.41 -9.68 -50.66
N ASP A 85 -9.87 -8.83 -51.53
CA ASP A 85 -9.32 -9.28 -52.79
C ASP A 85 -8.22 -10.31 -52.47
N HIS A 86 -8.41 -11.57 -52.87
CA HIS A 86 -7.59 -12.71 -52.43
C HIS A 86 -6.09 -12.57 -52.77
N ASP A 87 -5.74 -11.62 -53.63
CA ASP A 87 -4.37 -11.28 -54.01
C ASP A 87 -3.69 -10.24 -53.10
N MET A 88 -4.38 -9.68 -52.08
CA MET A 88 -3.92 -8.49 -51.32
C MET A 88 -3.72 -8.69 -49.80
N ALA A 89 -4.14 -9.81 -49.19
CA ALA A 89 -3.90 -10.06 -47.77
C ALA A 89 -3.01 -11.29 -47.55
N ASP A 90 -1.80 -11.05 -47.09
CA ASP A 90 -0.91 -12.09 -46.58
C ASP A 90 -1.45 -12.60 -45.23
N GLU A 91 -1.97 -13.82 -45.20
CA GLU A 91 -2.49 -14.46 -43.99
C GLU A 91 -1.46 -14.47 -42.85
N SER A 92 -0.17 -14.52 -43.17
CA SER A 92 0.90 -14.47 -42.17
C SER A 92 1.00 -13.10 -41.48
N MET A 93 0.78 -12.01 -42.22
CA MET A 93 0.72 -10.66 -41.66
C MET A 93 -0.48 -10.49 -40.74
N LEU A 94 -1.64 -11.05 -41.11
CA LEU A 94 -2.85 -11.02 -40.26
C LEU A 94 -2.66 -11.84 -38.97
N ALA A 95 -2.03 -13.02 -39.07
CA ALA A 95 -1.73 -13.85 -37.91
C ALA A 95 -0.73 -13.16 -36.96
N GLN A 96 0.30 -12.50 -37.49
CA GLN A 96 1.26 -11.74 -36.69
C GLN A 96 0.59 -10.57 -35.96
N ALA A 97 -0.21 -9.76 -36.66
CA ALA A 97 -0.92 -8.63 -36.06
C ALA A 97 -1.89 -9.08 -34.95
N ALA A 98 -2.57 -10.21 -35.15
CA ALA A 98 -3.45 -10.80 -34.14
C ALA A 98 -2.67 -11.27 -32.90
N PHE A 99 -1.53 -11.93 -33.10
CA PHE A 99 -0.65 -12.35 -32.00
C PHE A 99 -0.12 -11.16 -31.20
N GLU A 100 0.39 -10.12 -31.89
CA GLU A 100 0.86 -8.89 -31.26
C GLU A 100 -0.25 -8.22 -30.44
N ALA A 101 -1.47 -8.13 -30.97
CA ALA A 101 -2.60 -7.55 -30.24
C ALA A 101 -2.96 -8.32 -28.96
N GLY A 102 -2.98 -9.66 -28.99
CA GLY A 102 -3.21 -10.49 -27.80
C GLY A 102 -2.07 -10.35 -26.78
N PHE A 103 -0.82 -10.39 -27.25
CA PHE A 103 0.37 -10.23 -26.40
C PHE A 103 0.40 -8.86 -25.70
N ASP A 104 0.19 -7.77 -26.45
CA ASP A 104 0.15 -6.41 -25.91
C ASP A 104 -0.96 -6.25 -24.86
N TYR A 105 -2.12 -6.85 -25.10
CA TYR A 105 -3.21 -6.87 -24.14
C TYR A 105 -2.79 -7.57 -22.84
N TYR A 106 -2.24 -8.77 -22.94
CA TYR A 106 -1.79 -9.54 -21.77
C TYR A 106 -0.73 -8.77 -20.96
N VAL A 107 0.33 -8.28 -21.63
CA VAL A 107 1.41 -7.54 -20.97
C VAL A 107 0.88 -6.25 -20.32
N GLY A 108 0.00 -5.52 -21.00
CA GLY A 108 -0.62 -4.32 -20.45
C GLY A 108 -1.46 -4.60 -19.21
N MET A 109 -2.27 -5.65 -19.23
CA MET A 109 -3.11 -6.04 -18.09
C MET A 109 -2.30 -6.59 -16.91
N ASP A 110 -1.22 -7.35 -17.18
CA ASP A 110 -0.31 -7.80 -16.15
C ASP A 110 0.47 -6.65 -15.49
N ALA A 111 0.90 -5.66 -16.28
CA ALA A 111 1.50 -4.44 -15.76
C ALA A 111 0.52 -3.66 -14.86
N ILE A 112 -0.76 -3.56 -15.25
CA ILE A 112 -1.80 -2.95 -14.40
C ILE A 112 -2.00 -3.75 -13.11
N ARG A 113 -2.00 -5.09 -13.18
CA ARG A 113 -2.06 -5.97 -12.00
C ARG A 113 -0.88 -5.70 -11.06
N GLN A 114 0.32 -5.58 -11.59
CA GLN A 114 1.52 -5.28 -10.81
C GLN A 114 1.48 -3.87 -10.21
N ALA A 115 1.05 -2.87 -10.98
CA ALA A 115 0.84 -1.50 -10.52
C ALA A 115 -0.14 -1.45 -9.33
N LEU A 116 -1.23 -2.22 -9.41
CA LEU A 116 -2.20 -2.35 -8.33
C LEU A 116 -1.53 -2.89 -7.07
N ILE A 117 -0.76 -3.99 -7.16
CA ILE A 117 -0.05 -4.56 -6.01
C ILE A 117 0.92 -3.54 -5.41
N ASN A 118 1.73 -2.89 -6.26
CA ASN A 118 2.68 -1.86 -5.85
C ASN A 118 1.99 -0.70 -5.11
N SER A 119 0.83 -0.26 -5.60
CA SER A 119 0.07 0.86 -5.02
C SER A 119 -0.45 0.61 -3.60
N PHE A 120 -0.57 -0.66 -3.20
CA PHE A 120 -1.00 -1.00 -1.84
C PHE A 120 0.06 -0.70 -0.79
N ALA A 121 1.35 -0.67 -1.12
CA ALA A 121 2.40 -0.29 -0.18
C ALA A 121 2.24 1.16 0.32
N PRO A 122 2.21 2.21 -0.54
CA PRO A 122 1.97 3.57 -0.08
C PRO A 122 0.58 3.75 0.54
N MET A 123 -0.43 3.03 0.08
CA MET A 123 -1.76 3.10 0.70
C MET A 123 -1.72 2.59 2.16
N LEU A 124 -1.16 1.41 2.42
CA LEU A 124 -1.04 0.85 3.76
C LEU A 124 -0.21 1.74 4.68
N TYR A 125 0.94 2.23 4.18
CA TYR A 125 1.80 3.15 4.93
C TYR A 125 1.04 4.40 5.35
N HIS A 126 0.38 5.08 4.40
CA HIS A 126 -0.28 6.34 4.69
C HIS A 126 -1.55 6.17 5.52
N ILE A 127 -2.29 5.06 5.39
CA ILE A 127 -3.41 4.76 6.30
C ILE A 127 -2.89 4.66 7.73
N TRP A 128 -1.85 3.86 7.97
CA TRP A 128 -1.26 3.69 9.30
C TRP A 128 -0.69 5.02 9.84
N GLU A 129 0.05 5.76 9.03
CA GLU A 129 0.62 7.06 9.41
C GLU A 129 -0.47 8.07 9.78
N GLN A 130 -1.55 8.14 9.01
CA GLN A 130 -2.68 9.03 9.31
C GLN A 130 -3.43 8.63 10.58
N GLN A 131 -3.59 7.32 10.83
CA GLN A 131 -4.15 6.81 12.09
C GLN A 131 -3.27 7.23 13.28
N LEU A 132 -1.96 7.10 13.16
CA LEU A 132 -0.99 7.50 14.17
C LEU A 132 -0.96 9.01 14.40
N LEU A 133 -1.08 9.81 13.33
CA LEU A 133 -1.22 11.26 13.44
C LEU A 133 -2.58 11.69 14.01
N ALA A 134 -3.64 10.92 13.80
CA ALA A 134 -4.92 11.16 14.45
C ALA A 134 -4.81 10.95 15.97
N PHE A 135 -4.12 9.89 16.41
CA PHE A 135 -3.74 9.71 17.82
C PHE A 135 -2.88 10.88 18.31
N HIS A 136 -1.84 11.26 17.56
CA HIS A 136 -0.97 12.38 17.93
C HIS A 136 -1.77 13.66 18.20
N ARG A 137 -2.64 14.04 17.26
CA ARG A 137 -3.47 15.24 17.34
C ARG A 137 -4.39 15.19 18.55
N ARG A 138 -5.03 14.04 18.78
CA ARG A 138 -6.12 13.90 19.74
C ARG A 138 -5.68 13.52 21.13
N GLU A 139 -4.48 12.99 21.33
CA GLU A 139 -3.97 12.58 22.64
C GLU A 139 -2.72 13.37 23.04
N VAL A 140 -1.71 13.40 22.18
CA VAL A 140 -0.35 13.88 22.54
C VAL A 140 -0.20 15.41 22.41
N LEU A 141 -0.92 16.05 21.50
CA LEU A 141 -0.94 17.51 21.39
C LEU A 141 -1.89 18.13 22.42
N SER A 142 -1.54 19.31 22.95
CA SER A 142 -2.46 20.08 23.77
C SER A 142 -3.63 20.60 22.94
N TYR A 143 -4.67 21.10 23.62
CA TYR A 143 -5.83 21.69 22.96
C TYR A 143 -5.47 22.88 22.06
N THR A 144 -4.49 23.70 22.44
CA THR A 144 -4.06 24.85 21.61
C THR A 144 -3.18 24.43 20.43
N GLU A 145 -2.58 23.25 20.50
CA GLU A 145 -1.67 22.72 19.49
C GLU A 145 -2.36 21.87 18.42
N GLU A 146 -3.55 21.30 18.69
CA GLU A 146 -4.19 20.29 17.83
C GLU A 146 -4.44 20.77 16.38
N HIS A 147 -4.56 22.08 16.18
CA HIS A 147 -4.78 22.72 14.88
C HIS A 147 -3.49 23.23 14.21
N THR A 148 -2.33 23.00 14.81
CA THR A 148 -1.04 23.46 14.29
C THR A 148 -0.40 22.40 13.40
N ASN A 149 -0.57 22.52 12.08
CA ASN A 149 -0.06 21.55 11.10
C ASN A 149 1.45 21.29 11.19
N ALA A 150 2.24 22.28 11.59
CA ALA A 150 3.68 22.12 11.76
C ALA A 150 4.07 21.07 12.83
N LEU A 151 3.17 20.80 13.78
CA LEU A 151 3.35 19.81 14.85
C LEU A 151 2.87 18.40 14.46
N LEU A 152 2.09 18.26 13.39
CA LEU A 152 1.53 16.98 12.96
C LEU A 152 2.54 16.20 12.10
N LYS A 153 3.67 15.86 12.72
CA LYS A 153 4.77 15.13 12.09
C LYS A 153 5.11 13.92 12.94
N LEU A 154 5.44 12.80 12.30
CA LEU A 154 5.85 11.57 12.99
C LEU A 154 7.09 11.80 13.88
N SER A 155 8.02 12.65 13.44
CA SER A 155 9.21 13.01 14.24
C SER A 155 8.86 13.77 15.53
N VAL A 156 7.85 14.65 15.48
CA VAL A 156 7.36 15.38 16.66
C VAL A 156 6.64 14.44 17.60
N LEU A 157 5.77 13.57 17.07
CA LEU A 157 5.10 12.53 17.84
C LEU A 157 6.10 11.65 18.59
N ARG A 158 7.07 11.08 17.86
CA ARG A 158 8.07 10.17 18.43
C ARG A 158 8.84 10.84 19.56
N LYS A 159 9.27 12.09 19.38
CA LYS A 159 9.94 12.85 20.43
C LYS A 159 9.05 12.99 21.67
N ARG A 160 7.80 13.41 21.51
CA ARG A 160 6.88 13.61 22.63
C ARG A 160 6.48 12.32 23.35
N LEU A 161 6.37 11.21 22.62
CA LEU A 161 6.16 9.91 23.23
C LEU A 161 7.40 9.47 24.02
N ALA A 162 8.60 9.66 23.48
CA ALA A 162 9.84 9.35 24.18
C ALA A 162 10.01 10.20 25.46
N ASP A 163 9.62 11.49 25.43
CA ASP A 163 9.59 12.36 26.62
C ASP A 163 8.62 11.82 27.70
N LYS A 164 7.66 10.97 27.32
CA LYS A 164 6.72 10.25 28.20
C LYS A 164 7.11 8.79 28.46
N GLY A 165 8.32 8.38 28.09
CA GLY A 165 8.84 7.01 28.31
C GLY A 165 8.42 5.99 27.25
N ILE A 166 7.68 6.38 26.21
CA ILE A 166 7.23 5.49 25.14
C ILE A 166 8.10 5.71 23.89
N ASP A 167 9.03 4.81 23.61
CA ASP A 167 9.79 4.84 22.35
C ASP A 167 9.25 3.83 21.34
N ILE A 168 8.42 4.32 20.42
CA ILE A 168 7.83 3.51 19.35
C ILE A 168 8.87 2.87 18.41
N SER A 169 10.12 3.34 18.44
CA SER A 169 11.22 2.78 17.64
C SER A 169 11.72 1.43 18.19
N ASN A 170 11.42 1.13 19.46
CA ASN A 170 11.77 -0.14 20.11
C ASN A 170 10.72 -1.23 19.89
N LEU A 171 9.57 -0.89 19.29
CA LEU A 171 8.54 -1.86 18.94
C LEU A 171 9.07 -2.82 17.86
N SER A 172 8.76 -4.10 17.98
CA SER A 172 9.29 -5.13 17.08
C SER A 172 8.84 -4.93 15.64
N THR A 173 7.67 -4.30 15.47
CA THR A 173 7.09 -3.93 14.16
C THR A 173 7.77 -2.73 13.50
N TRP A 174 8.51 -1.90 14.24
CA TRP A 174 9.01 -0.61 13.75
C TRP A 174 9.92 -0.76 12.52
N LEU A 175 10.82 -1.74 12.52
CA LEU A 175 11.73 -1.98 11.39
C LEU A 175 10.96 -2.29 10.10
N GLN A 176 9.89 -3.09 10.19
CA GLN A 176 9.05 -3.42 9.04
C GLN A 176 8.26 -2.20 8.54
N LEU A 177 7.81 -1.34 9.45
CA LEU A 177 7.09 -0.11 9.10
C LEU A 177 8.01 0.95 8.48
N ASP A 178 9.24 1.06 8.95
CA ASP A 178 10.23 1.95 8.32
C ASP A 178 10.63 1.43 6.94
N GLN A 179 10.77 0.12 6.76
CA GLN A 179 10.95 -0.45 5.42
C GLN A 179 9.73 -0.20 4.54
N LEU A 180 8.50 -0.34 5.05
CA LEU A 180 7.28 -0.02 4.31
C LEU A 180 7.26 1.46 3.88
N ARG A 181 7.73 2.39 4.71
CA ARG A 181 7.92 3.81 4.35
C ARG A 181 8.86 3.96 3.16
N VAL A 182 9.98 3.25 3.17
CA VAL A 182 10.96 3.26 2.07
C VAL A 182 10.32 2.71 0.80
N VAL A 183 9.64 1.57 0.86
CA VAL A 183 8.91 0.97 -0.27
C VAL A 183 7.85 1.92 -0.82
N ALA A 184 7.02 2.51 0.05
CA ALA A 184 5.99 3.48 -0.32
C ALA A 184 6.57 4.68 -1.08
N ASN A 185 7.70 5.21 -0.61
CA ASN A 185 8.37 6.32 -1.27
C ASN A 185 8.99 5.91 -2.61
N THR A 186 9.59 4.71 -2.70
CA THR A 186 10.10 4.18 -3.98
C THR A 186 8.97 3.99 -4.99
N VAL A 187 7.81 3.47 -4.58
CA VAL A 187 6.63 3.34 -5.46
C VAL A 187 6.22 4.72 -6.00
N LYS A 188 6.12 5.72 -5.12
CA LYS A 188 5.62 7.07 -5.49
C LYS A 188 6.60 7.90 -6.31
N HIS A 189 7.90 7.78 -6.02
CA HIS A 189 8.91 8.70 -6.53
C HIS A 189 9.92 8.02 -7.47
N ALA A 190 9.82 6.70 -7.66
CA ALA A 190 10.76 5.91 -8.43
C ALA A 190 12.19 6.05 -7.86
N ASP A 191 13.20 6.23 -8.71
CA ASP A 191 14.60 6.41 -8.27
C ASP A 191 14.80 7.63 -7.34
N GLY A 192 15.68 7.46 -6.37
CA GLY A 192 16.00 8.45 -5.34
C GLY A 192 16.52 7.77 -4.06
N ASP A 193 16.60 8.53 -2.97
CA ASP A 193 17.18 8.04 -1.71
C ASP A 193 16.47 6.78 -1.18
N SER A 194 15.14 6.73 -1.27
CA SER A 194 14.38 5.55 -0.84
C SER A 194 14.65 4.34 -1.74
N ALA A 195 14.74 4.52 -3.07
CA ALA A 195 15.10 3.43 -3.97
C ALA A 195 16.52 2.92 -3.71
N ASN A 196 17.48 3.81 -3.43
CA ASN A 196 18.85 3.41 -3.10
C ASN A 196 18.91 2.58 -1.81
N ILE A 197 18.17 3.00 -0.77
CA ILE A 197 18.04 2.22 0.46
C ILE A 197 17.40 0.86 0.16
N LEU A 198 16.32 0.84 -0.63
CA LEU A 198 15.60 -0.39 -0.94
C LEU A 198 16.43 -1.37 -1.77
N LYS A 199 17.21 -0.91 -2.74
CA LYS A 199 18.13 -1.74 -3.53
C LYS A 199 19.19 -2.41 -2.63
N ALA A 200 19.63 -1.73 -1.59
CA ALA A 200 20.58 -2.31 -0.62
C ALA A 200 19.91 -3.32 0.33
N GLN A 201 18.67 -3.08 0.74
CA GLN A 201 17.97 -3.92 1.73
C GLN A 201 17.21 -5.11 1.13
N ARG A 202 16.61 -4.91 -0.06
CA ARG A 202 15.71 -5.84 -0.74
C ARG A 202 15.96 -5.81 -2.27
N PRO A 203 17.19 -6.09 -2.74
CA PRO A 203 17.50 -6.10 -4.19
C PRO A 203 16.56 -7.00 -5.00
N GLU A 204 16.04 -8.04 -4.36
CA GLU A 204 15.11 -8.99 -4.95
C GLU A 204 13.74 -8.37 -5.35
N PHE A 205 13.38 -7.18 -4.86
CA PHE A 205 12.17 -6.46 -5.30
C PHE A 205 12.31 -5.83 -6.68
N PHE A 206 13.51 -5.79 -7.24
CA PHE A 206 13.77 -5.23 -8.57
C PHE A 206 14.00 -6.32 -9.63
N ASP A 207 13.70 -7.57 -9.28
CA ASP A 207 13.79 -8.72 -10.18
C ASP A 207 12.42 -8.98 -10.83
N PRO A 208 12.28 -8.83 -12.18
CA PRO A 208 11.02 -9.08 -12.88
C PRO A 208 10.56 -10.54 -12.79
N THR A 209 11.46 -11.48 -12.51
CA THR A 209 11.11 -12.92 -12.41
C THR A 209 10.39 -13.27 -11.09
N ARG A 210 10.29 -12.31 -10.17
CA ARG A 210 9.69 -12.49 -8.85
C ARG A 210 8.17 -12.61 -8.89
N THR A 211 7.53 -12.03 -9.89
CA THR A 211 6.07 -11.97 -10.04
C THR A 211 5.63 -13.00 -11.07
N ASN A 212 5.29 -14.21 -10.60
CA ASN A 212 4.93 -15.39 -11.39
C ASN A 212 6.05 -15.88 -12.33
N GLY A 213 6.63 -17.03 -11.99
CA GLY A 213 7.89 -17.56 -12.51
C GLY A 213 7.94 -17.98 -13.99
N GLU A 214 7.20 -17.36 -14.90
CA GLU A 214 7.17 -17.76 -16.31
C GLU A 214 7.27 -16.63 -17.36
N LEU A 215 7.33 -15.33 -16.99
CA LEU A 215 7.63 -14.28 -17.98
C LEU A 215 9.07 -13.73 -17.88
N ALA A 216 9.81 -14.04 -18.95
CA ALA A 216 10.99 -13.36 -19.48
C ALA A 216 12.28 -13.41 -18.64
N ALA A 217 13.03 -14.49 -18.84
CA ALA A 217 14.49 -14.43 -18.83
C ALA A 217 14.97 -13.49 -19.95
N ALA A 218 15.05 -12.18 -19.68
CA ALA A 218 15.85 -11.28 -20.49
C ALA A 218 17.34 -11.58 -20.21
N PRO A 219 18.17 -11.88 -21.23
CA PRO A 219 19.57 -12.31 -21.03
C PRO A 219 20.51 -11.20 -20.52
N PHE A 220 20.00 -10.01 -20.21
CA PHE A 220 20.78 -8.89 -19.71
C PHE A 220 20.41 -8.56 -18.27
N ARG A 221 21.17 -9.12 -17.33
CA ARG A 221 21.16 -8.64 -15.95
C ARG A 221 21.78 -7.25 -15.91
N VAL A 222 20.94 -6.22 -15.82
CA VAL A 222 21.40 -4.86 -15.52
C VAL A 222 22.00 -4.89 -14.12
N THR A 223 23.27 -4.49 -13.98
CA THR A 223 24.05 -4.58 -12.74
C THR A 223 23.52 -3.70 -11.60
N THR A 224 22.63 -2.74 -11.91
CA THR A 224 21.83 -1.98 -10.96
C THR A 224 20.51 -1.60 -11.64
N PRO A 225 19.36 -2.16 -11.23
CA PRO A 225 18.09 -1.83 -11.83
C PRO A 225 17.77 -0.34 -11.59
N THR A 226 17.57 0.40 -12.68
CA THR A 226 17.03 1.76 -12.64
C THR A 226 15.53 1.69 -12.35
N VAL A 227 15.00 2.63 -11.58
CA VAL A 227 13.59 2.64 -11.19
C VAL A 227 12.94 3.88 -11.77
N TYR A 228 12.05 3.68 -12.74
CA TYR A 228 11.38 4.78 -13.43
C TYR A 228 9.87 4.74 -13.23
N ARG A 229 9.24 3.56 -13.32
CA ARG A 229 7.78 3.45 -13.40
C ARG A 229 7.14 2.38 -12.49
N PRO A 230 7.41 2.36 -11.17
CA PRO A 230 6.74 1.44 -10.24
C PRO A 230 5.20 1.47 -10.28
N MET A 231 4.62 2.66 -10.44
CA MET A 231 3.16 2.86 -10.52
C MET A 231 2.56 2.44 -11.86
N SER A 232 3.39 2.10 -12.85
CA SER A 232 2.95 1.48 -14.11
C SER A 232 3.17 -0.04 -14.10
N GLY A 233 3.63 -0.62 -12.99
CA GLY A 233 3.89 -2.06 -12.86
C GLY A 233 5.30 -2.49 -13.30
N GLU A 234 6.20 -1.54 -13.54
CA GLU A 234 7.57 -1.79 -14.00
C GLU A 234 8.59 -1.49 -12.89
N ASP A 235 9.78 -2.05 -13.01
CA ASP A 235 10.98 -1.79 -12.19
C ASP A 235 10.90 -2.17 -10.70
N LEU A 236 9.70 -2.32 -10.12
CA LEU A 236 9.48 -2.77 -8.75
C LEU A 236 8.39 -3.85 -8.73
N TYR A 237 8.71 -5.01 -8.19
CA TYR A 237 7.92 -6.22 -8.31
C TYR A 237 7.57 -6.74 -6.91
N LEU A 238 6.70 -6.02 -6.20
CA LEU A 238 6.16 -6.50 -4.92
C LEU A 238 5.21 -7.67 -5.17
N THR A 239 5.24 -8.67 -4.28
CA THR A 239 4.28 -9.77 -4.30
C THR A 239 3.11 -9.49 -3.35
N VAL A 240 2.01 -10.21 -3.54
CA VAL A 240 0.89 -10.21 -2.59
C VAL A 240 1.34 -10.62 -1.20
N ALA A 241 2.32 -11.54 -1.09
CA ALA A 241 2.90 -11.96 0.18
C ALA A 241 3.67 -10.81 0.87
N ASP A 242 4.41 -10.00 0.11
CA ASP A 242 5.10 -8.82 0.64
C ASP A 242 4.08 -7.80 1.19
N ILE A 243 3.01 -7.51 0.44
CA ILE A 243 1.93 -6.61 0.88
C ILE A 243 1.24 -7.14 2.14
N LYS A 244 0.95 -8.44 2.20
CA LYS A 244 0.39 -9.09 3.40
C LYS A 244 1.31 -8.96 4.61
N ALA A 245 2.62 -9.15 4.43
CA ALA A 245 3.58 -9.04 5.51
C ALA A 245 3.62 -7.62 6.07
N TYR A 246 3.67 -6.61 5.21
CA TYR A 246 3.61 -5.21 5.62
C TYR A 246 2.27 -4.83 6.26
N GLY A 247 1.16 -5.30 5.70
CA GLY A 247 -0.17 -5.10 6.28
C GLY A 247 -0.32 -5.75 7.66
N ALA A 248 0.25 -6.93 7.86
CA ALA A 248 0.27 -7.56 9.16
C ALA A 248 1.12 -6.76 10.17
N ALA A 249 2.22 -6.13 9.73
CA ALA A 249 3.02 -5.26 10.57
C ALA A 249 2.26 -3.99 11.00
N THR A 250 1.51 -3.34 10.10
CA THR A 250 0.69 -2.17 10.44
C THR A 250 -0.43 -2.50 11.42
N ILE A 251 -0.99 -3.71 11.35
CA ILE A 251 -2.00 -4.20 12.31
C ILE A 251 -1.36 -4.51 13.66
N ARG A 252 -0.28 -5.31 13.69
CA ARG A 252 0.41 -5.70 14.93
C ARG A 252 1.02 -4.52 15.68
N PHE A 253 1.42 -3.47 14.97
CA PHE A 253 1.89 -2.25 15.61
C PHE A 253 0.89 -1.72 16.64
N TRP A 254 -0.41 -1.79 16.35
CA TRP A 254 -1.43 -1.32 17.27
C TRP A 254 -1.57 -2.20 18.52
N ASP A 255 -1.24 -3.49 18.42
CA ASP A 255 -1.18 -4.39 19.58
C ASP A 255 0.03 -4.05 20.45
N GLU A 256 1.22 -3.92 19.84
CA GLU A 256 2.45 -3.57 20.56
C GLU A 256 2.38 -2.17 21.18
N PHE A 257 1.78 -1.21 20.46
CA PHE A 257 1.61 0.15 20.94
C PHE A 257 0.63 0.19 22.11
N GLU A 258 -0.49 -0.54 22.03
CA GLU A 258 -1.44 -0.68 23.14
C GLU A 258 -0.77 -1.22 24.41
N ASP A 259 0.05 -2.27 24.29
CA ASP A 259 0.76 -2.87 25.42
C ASP A 259 1.74 -1.87 26.06
N GLU A 260 2.37 -1.01 25.26
CA GLU A 260 3.27 0.03 25.76
C GLU A 260 2.47 1.16 26.45
N LEU A 261 1.27 1.49 25.95
CA LEU A 261 0.39 2.44 26.63
C LEU A 261 -0.12 1.93 27.99
N GLU A 262 -0.19 0.62 28.21
CA GLU A 262 -0.54 0.04 29.51
C GLU A 262 0.58 0.15 30.54
N ARG A 263 1.84 0.18 30.08
CA ARG A 263 3.03 0.14 30.95
C ARG A 263 3.52 1.52 31.37
N SER A 264 3.18 2.55 30.58
CA SER A 264 3.54 3.96 30.81
C SER A 264 2.57 4.66 31.76
#